data_AF-M7SHJ3-F1
#
_entry.id   AF-M7SHJ3-F1
#
_cell.length_a   1.000
_cell.length_b   1.000
_cell.length_c   1.000
_cell.angle_alpha   90.00
_cell.angle_beta   90.00
_cell.angle_gamma   90.00
#
_symmetry.space_group_name_H-M   'P 1'
#
loop_
_entity.id
_entity.type
_entity.pdbx_description
1 polymer ?
#
loop_
_entity_poly.entity_id
_entity_poly.type
_entity_poly.pdbx_seq_one_letter_code
_entity_poly.pdbx_strand_id
1 'polypeptide(L)'
;MKFSNILGSTLPLLGLAAALDRSTFVGYSGVSYSVPSADANSVAVDQVSAEWNVPTLCLPDGGDPSKDYFMASWIGFMANGCEGVRGALLQAGVTNTRKADGTNTAAAWVEWYPRAAEFKDSKIQVNPGDTVAFIVEASSRTNGLVTITNKSTGQTIQEAFESPDPSDPASNLCTGDSIAYGVIETTGAAGADPSFFPAFSDITFSDFEAVARTDQQAYNMDSAGAVIYDLQNGDTYATSERTSTSQFLIHSSKTACAA
;
A
#
# COMPACT_ATOMS: atom_id res chain seq x y z
N MET A 1 -61.55 11.83 19.81
CA MET A 1 -60.23 12.21 20.35
C MET A 1 -59.22 11.16 19.93
N LYS A 2 -58.29 11.52 19.05
CA LYS A 2 -57.15 10.68 18.65
C LYS A 2 -56.03 10.89 19.67
N PHE A 3 -55.45 9.82 20.19
CA PHE A 3 -54.09 9.85 20.73
C PHE A 3 -53.30 8.67 20.17
N SER A 4 -52.05 8.99 19.86
CA SER A 4 -51.17 8.38 18.88
C SER A 4 -50.41 7.20 19.45
N ASN A 5 -50.27 6.11 18.67
CA ASN A 5 -49.22 5.12 18.86
C ASN A 5 -47.88 5.79 18.51
N ILE A 6 -46.96 5.84 19.48
CA ILE A 6 -45.56 6.18 19.24
C ILE A 6 -44.88 4.88 18.83
N LEU A 7 -44.49 4.79 17.55
CA LEU A 7 -43.54 3.78 17.08
C LEU A 7 -42.22 4.00 17.82
N GLY A 8 -41.73 2.94 18.48
CA GLY A 8 -40.36 2.87 18.94
C GLY A 8 -39.43 2.93 17.74
N SER A 9 -38.70 4.03 17.61
CA SER A 9 -37.57 4.14 16.71
C SER A 9 -36.45 3.23 17.21
N THR A 10 -36.27 2.08 16.58
CA THR A 10 -35.00 1.36 16.66
C THR A 10 -33.95 2.24 15.97
N LEU A 11 -33.10 2.90 16.74
CA LEU A 11 -31.86 3.45 16.20
C LEU A 11 -31.10 2.31 15.51
N PRO A 12 -30.54 2.50 14.30
CA PRO A 12 -29.60 1.54 13.78
C PRO A 12 -28.42 1.54 14.75
N LEU A 13 -28.12 0.37 15.30
CA LEU A 13 -26.85 0.12 15.96
C LEU A 13 -25.79 0.44 14.88
N LEU A 14 -25.08 1.56 15.01
CA LEU A 14 -23.84 1.75 14.26
C LEU A 14 -22.98 0.54 14.64
N GLY A 15 -22.89 -0.44 13.74
CA GLY A 15 -22.00 -1.56 13.91
C GLY A 15 -20.61 -0.98 14.10
N LEU A 16 -20.01 -1.21 15.27
CA LEU A 16 -18.58 -1.04 15.41
C LEU A 16 -17.96 -1.91 14.33
N ALA A 17 -17.20 -1.29 13.41
CA ALA A 17 -16.26 -2.05 12.59
C ALA A 17 -15.45 -2.94 13.55
N ALA A 18 -15.35 -4.23 13.24
CA ALA A 18 -14.58 -5.14 14.08
C ALA A 18 -13.14 -4.61 14.18
N ALA A 19 -12.57 -4.65 15.39
CA ALA A 19 -11.17 -4.28 15.57
C ALA A 19 -10.31 -5.20 14.69
N LEU A 20 -9.37 -4.60 13.95
CA LEU A 20 -8.44 -5.36 13.13
C LEU A 20 -7.40 -6.08 13.99
N ASP A 21 -6.97 -7.26 13.51
CA ASP A 21 -5.78 -7.90 14.05
C ASP A 21 -4.59 -6.94 13.88
N ARG A 22 -3.75 -6.85 14.91
CA ARG A 22 -2.59 -5.95 14.93
C ARG A 22 -1.31 -6.77 15.08
N SER A 23 -0.33 -6.48 14.23
CA SER A 23 0.97 -7.12 14.23
C SER A 23 2.10 -6.08 14.15
N THR A 24 3.31 -6.50 14.45
CA THR A 24 4.51 -5.66 14.34
C THR A 24 5.47 -6.29 13.34
N PHE A 25 6.13 -5.46 12.54
CA PHE A 25 7.06 -5.92 11.53
C PHE A 25 8.28 -5.00 11.44
N VAL A 26 9.43 -5.54 11.06
CA VAL A 26 10.69 -4.78 10.97
C VAL A 26 10.86 -4.05 9.64
N GLY A 27 10.06 -4.39 8.63
CA GLY A 27 10.23 -3.91 7.25
C GLY A 27 9.20 -2.88 6.78
N TYR A 28 7.99 -2.90 7.33
CA TYR A 28 6.89 -2.03 6.88
C TYR A 28 5.87 -1.72 7.96
N SER A 29 5.08 -0.67 7.73
CA SER A 29 3.83 -0.36 8.44
C SER A 29 2.71 -0.18 7.40
N GLY A 30 1.47 -0.51 7.76
CA GLY A 30 0.33 -0.34 6.87
C GLY A 30 -0.72 -1.41 7.12
N VAL A 31 -1.40 -1.83 6.06
CA VAL A 31 -2.52 -2.78 6.14
C VAL A 31 -2.39 -3.85 5.07
N SER A 32 -2.81 -5.07 5.40
CA SER A 32 -3.11 -6.11 4.44
C SER A 32 -4.49 -6.72 4.68
N TYR A 33 -5.07 -7.35 3.67
CA TYR A 33 -6.26 -8.20 3.80
C TYR A 33 -6.32 -9.25 2.69
N SER A 34 -7.08 -10.32 2.93
CA SER A 34 -7.21 -11.43 1.99
C SER A 34 -8.32 -11.18 0.96
N VAL A 35 -8.03 -11.56 -0.28
CA VAL A 35 -8.98 -11.69 -1.38
C VAL A 35 -9.09 -13.18 -1.71
N PRO A 36 -10.19 -13.85 -1.34
CA PRO A 36 -10.38 -15.27 -1.57
C PRO A 36 -10.54 -15.57 -3.06
N SER A 37 -10.06 -16.72 -3.48
CA SER A 37 -10.23 -17.16 -4.86
C SER A 37 -11.51 -17.99 -5.03
N ALA A 38 -12.36 -17.56 -5.96
CA ALA A 38 -13.48 -18.36 -6.45
C ALA A 38 -13.04 -19.42 -7.50
N ASP A 39 -11.83 -19.32 -8.04
CA ASP A 39 -11.23 -20.30 -8.95
C ASP A 39 -9.74 -20.48 -8.62
N ALA A 40 -9.39 -21.61 -8.01
CA ALA A 40 -8.04 -21.95 -7.60
C ALA A 40 -6.98 -21.94 -8.73
N ASN A 41 -7.40 -21.92 -10.00
CA ASN A 41 -6.52 -21.85 -11.17
C ASN A 41 -6.34 -20.43 -11.72
N SER A 42 -6.93 -19.43 -11.08
CA SER A 42 -6.85 -18.02 -11.45
C SER A 42 -6.22 -17.17 -10.35
N VAL A 43 -5.69 -16.01 -10.72
CA VAL A 43 -5.31 -14.96 -9.76
C VAL A 43 -6.59 -14.39 -9.17
N ALA A 44 -6.72 -14.41 -7.84
CA ALA A 44 -7.94 -13.95 -7.16
C ALA A 44 -8.23 -12.46 -7.40
N VAL A 45 -7.18 -11.63 -7.45
CA VAL A 45 -7.30 -10.18 -7.61
C VAL A 45 -7.37 -9.80 -9.09
N ASP A 46 -8.31 -8.93 -9.42
CA ASP A 46 -8.37 -8.20 -10.68
C ASP A 46 -7.57 -6.90 -10.58
N GLN A 47 -7.90 -6.09 -9.57
CA GLN A 47 -7.24 -4.82 -9.28
C GLN A 47 -7.13 -4.55 -7.78
N VAL A 48 -6.11 -3.78 -7.40
CA VAL A 48 -6.02 -3.07 -6.12
C VAL A 48 -5.88 -1.58 -6.41
N SER A 49 -6.63 -0.76 -5.69
CA SER A 49 -6.57 0.70 -5.81
C SER A 49 -6.39 1.36 -4.45
N ALA A 50 -5.74 2.52 -4.46
CA ALA A 50 -5.74 3.47 -3.36
C ALA A 50 -5.22 4.83 -3.86
N GLU A 51 -5.42 5.86 -3.05
CA GLU A 51 -4.71 7.12 -3.20
C GLU A 51 -4.17 7.60 -1.88
N TRP A 52 -3.08 8.34 -1.93
CA TRP A 52 -2.48 8.91 -0.73
C TRP A 52 -1.78 10.22 -1.01
N ASN A 53 -1.58 10.99 0.05
CA ASN A 53 -0.69 12.14 0.05
C ASN A 53 0.76 11.66 0.09
N VAL A 54 1.58 12.16 -0.82
CA VAL A 54 3.01 11.87 -0.87
C VAL A 54 3.69 12.61 0.29
N PRO A 55 4.33 11.90 1.24
CA PRO A 55 4.79 12.53 2.46
C PRO A 55 6.07 13.34 2.23
N THR A 56 6.34 14.27 3.14
CA THR A 56 7.67 14.86 3.30
C THR A 56 8.47 13.99 4.26
N LEU A 57 9.74 13.75 3.95
CA LEU A 57 10.66 13.04 4.83
C LEU A 57 11.51 14.03 5.63
N CYS A 58 11.76 13.65 6.87
CA CYS A 58 12.46 14.43 7.87
C CYS A 58 13.55 13.59 8.54
N LEU A 59 14.50 14.29 9.15
CA LEU A 59 15.56 13.61 9.87
C LEU A 59 14.95 12.94 11.11
N PRO A 60 15.12 11.62 11.30
CA PRO A 60 14.68 10.96 12.52
C PRO A 60 15.52 11.43 13.71
N ASP A 61 15.00 11.26 14.93
CA ASP A 61 15.77 11.52 16.15
C ASP A 61 17.09 10.74 16.13
N GLY A 62 18.21 11.46 16.26
CA GLY A 62 19.55 10.88 16.19
C GLY A 62 20.04 10.55 14.77
N GLY A 63 19.28 10.90 13.72
CA GLY A 63 19.68 10.74 12.33
C GLY A 63 20.92 11.57 11.96
N ASP A 64 21.71 11.05 11.01
CA ASP A 64 22.86 11.74 10.45
C ASP A 64 22.41 12.64 9.28
N PRO A 65 22.47 13.98 9.43
CA PRO A 65 22.02 14.90 8.39
C PRO A 65 22.84 14.80 7.09
N SER A 66 24.02 14.17 7.12
CA SER A 66 24.86 13.96 5.93
C SER A 66 24.44 12.76 5.08
N LYS A 67 23.40 12.02 5.48
CA LYS A 67 22.89 10.84 4.76
C LYS A 67 21.61 11.16 3.99
N ASP A 68 21.44 10.41 2.90
CA ASP A 68 20.16 10.31 2.22
C ASP A 68 19.27 9.30 2.95
N TYR A 69 17.98 9.62 3.04
CA TYR A 69 16.96 8.76 3.61
C TYR A 69 15.89 8.47 2.58
N PHE A 70 15.35 7.25 2.60
CA PHE A 70 14.40 6.78 1.61
C PHE A 70 13.23 6.07 2.27
N MET A 71 12.05 6.24 1.68
CA MET A 71 10.84 5.53 2.09
C MET A 71 9.99 5.30 0.85
N ALA A 72 9.53 4.07 0.64
CA ALA A 72 8.50 3.79 -0.36
C ALA A 72 7.14 3.74 0.32
N SER A 73 6.14 4.27 -0.38
CA SER A 73 4.72 4.06 -0.09
C SER A 73 4.11 3.37 -1.32
N TRP A 74 3.41 2.27 -1.13
CA TRP A 74 2.92 1.47 -2.25
C TRP A 74 1.66 0.68 -1.94
N ILE A 75 0.93 0.35 -3.00
CA ILE A 75 -0.09 -0.70 -3.00
C ILE A 75 0.34 -1.83 -3.92
N GLY A 76 -0.13 -3.03 -3.61
CA GLY A 76 0.18 -4.20 -4.41
C GLY A 76 -0.53 -5.44 -3.92
N PHE A 77 -0.32 -6.54 -4.63
CA PHE A 77 -0.84 -7.83 -4.22
C PHE A 77 0.04 -8.97 -4.70
N MET A 78 -0.05 -10.06 -3.94
CA MET A 78 0.50 -11.34 -4.31
C MET A 78 -0.42 -12.46 -3.83
N ALA A 79 -0.37 -13.60 -4.50
CA ALA A 79 -1.01 -14.82 -4.00
C ALA A 79 -0.15 -15.46 -2.89
N ASN A 80 -0.76 -16.37 -2.10
CA ASN A 80 -0.13 -17.09 -0.98
C ASN A 80 0.96 -18.11 -1.40
N GLY A 81 1.87 -17.70 -2.28
CA GLY A 81 2.87 -18.55 -2.90
C GLY A 81 2.27 -19.51 -3.93
N CYS A 82 3.14 -20.07 -4.76
CA CYS A 82 2.86 -21.22 -5.59
C CYS A 82 3.47 -22.44 -4.87
N GLU A 83 3.12 -23.66 -5.27
CA GLU A 83 3.74 -24.87 -4.71
C GLU A 83 5.29 -24.78 -4.71
N GLY A 84 5.87 -24.57 -3.53
CA GLY A 84 7.32 -24.49 -3.31
C GLY A 84 8.03 -23.21 -3.74
N VAL A 85 7.33 -22.17 -4.23
CA VAL A 85 7.94 -20.87 -4.59
C VAL A 85 7.08 -19.68 -4.14
N ARG A 86 7.71 -18.53 -3.91
CA ARG A 86 7.03 -17.32 -3.42
C ARG A 86 6.10 -16.66 -4.45
N GLY A 87 6.41 -16.81 -5.74
CA GLY A 87 5.72 -16.12 -6.83
C GLY A 87 6.05 -14.63 -6.92
N ALA A 88 5.39 -13.96 -7.86
CA ALA A 88 5.52 -12.52 -8.10
C ALA A 88 4.69 -11.68 -7.12
N LEU A 89 5.17 -10.45 -6.88
CA LEU A 89 4.45 -9.37 -6.24
C LEU A 89 4.31 -8.24 -7.27
N LEU A 90 3.07 -7.86 -7.56
CA LEU A 90 2.76 -6.70 -8.39
C LEU A 90 2.50 -5.52 -7.48
N GLN A 91 3.21 -4.43 -7.70
CA GLN A 91 3.11 -3.26 -6.85
C GLN A 91 3.44 -1.99 -7.62
N ALA A 92 2.89 -0.87 -7.15
CA ALA A 92 3.24 0.45 -7.62
C ALA A 92 3.15 1.44 -6.47
N GLY A 93 3.97 2.47 -6.56
CA GLY A 93 4.09 3.41 -5.48
C GLY A 93 4.94 4.62 -5.78
N VAL A 94 5.33 5.29 -4.70
CA VAL A 94 6.19 6.46 -4.69
C VAL A 94 7.34 6.20 -3.74
N THR A 95 8.56 6.42 -4.21
CA THR A 95 9.74 6.50 -3.34
C THR A 95 10.03 7.96 -3.04
N ASN A 96 9.94 8.32 -1.77
CA ASN A 96 10.37 9.59 -1.24
C ASN A 96 11.84 9.51 -0.86
N THR A 97 12.58 10.59 -1.13
CA THR A 97 13.99 10.73 -0.75
C THR A 97 14.20 12.06 -0.06
N ARG A 98 14.80 12.02 1.13
CA ARG A 98 15.42 13.20 1.75
C ARG A 98 16.91 13.17 1.46
N LYS A 99 17.41 14.18 0.77
CA LYS A 99 18.84 14.34 0.50
C LYS A 99 19.59 14.92 1.70
N ALA A 100 20.88 14.69 1.75
CA ALA A 100 21.78 15.26 2.76
C ALA A 100 21.71 16.81 2.82
N ASP A 101 21.42 17.48 1.71
CA ASP A 101 21.24 18.94 1.65
C ASP A 101 19.87 19.43 2.16
N GLY A 102 19.00 18.52 2.60
CA GLY A 102 17.65 18.79 3.10
C GLY A 102 16.56 18.77 2.03
N THR A 103 16.91 18.60 0.75
CA THR A 103 15.94 18.53 -0.35
C THR A 103 15.08 17.27 -0.22
N ASN A 104 13.77 17.41 -0.44
CA ASN A 104 12.84 16.29 -0.54
C ASN A 104 12.41 16.08 -1.99
N THR A 105 12.56 14.86 -2.48
CA THR A 105 12.14 14.46 -3.83
C THR A 105 11.23 13.23 -3.75
N ALA A 106 10.38 13.04 -4.75
CA ALA A 106 9.53 11.88 -4.87
C ALA A 106 9.55 11.35 -6.31
N ALA A 107 9.51 10.04 -6.46
CA ALA A 107 9.54 9.38 -7.76
C ALA A 107 8.52 8.24 -7.79
N ALA A 108 7.59 8.27 -8.74
CA ALA A 108 6.64 7.19 -8.96
C ALA A 108 7.30 6.00 -9.65
N TRP A 109 6.89 4.79 -9.31
CA TRP A 109 7.41 3.56 -9.89
C TRP A 109 6.35 2.47 -10.00
N VAL A 110 6.63 1.49 -10.84
CA VAL A 110 5.88 0.22 -10.95
C VAL A 110 6.86 -0.93 -10.80
N GLU A 111 6.42 -2.06 -10.27
CA GLU A 111 7.28 -3.22 -10.10
C GLU A 111 6.52 -4.53 -10.27
N TRP A 112 7.13 -5.43 -11.05
CA TRP A 112 6.81 -6.84 -11.09
C TRP A 112 7.96 -7.60 -10.43
N TYR A 113 7.90 -7.77 -9.12
CA TYR A 113 8.94 -8.52 -8.41
C TYR A 113 8.98 -9.96 -8.97
N PRO A 114 10.15 -10.54 -9.31
CA PRO A 114 11.52 -10.17 -8.90
C PRO A 114 12.26 -9.17 -9.79
N ARG A 115 11.64 -8.63 -10.84
CA ARG A 115 12.24 -7.51 -11.57
C ARG A 115 12.29 -6.31 -10.63
N ALA A 116 13.40 -5.58 -10.67
CA ALA A 116 13.54 -4.33 -9.93
C ALA A 116 12.51 -3.29 -10.40
N ALA A 117 12.07 -2.43 -9.48
CA ALA A 117 11.17 -1.32 -9.75
C ALA A 117 11.63 -0.43 -10.93
N GLU A 118 10.68 -0.07 -11.77
CA GLU A 118 10.86 0.83 -12.91
C GLU A 118 10.29 2.21 -12.57
N PHE A 119 11.19 3.19 -12.38
CA PHE A 119 10.81 4.58 -12.10
C PHE A 119 10.26 5.29 -13.33
N LYS A 120 9.27 6.17 -13.12
CA LYS A 120 8.47 6.79 -14.18
C LYS A 120 8.62 8.33 -14.22
N ASP A 121 9.72 8.87 -13.71
CA ASP A 121 9.98 10.32 -13.63
C ASP A 121 9.92 11.03 -14.99
N SER A 122 10.21 10.34 -16.08
CA SER A 122 10.12 10.92 -17.44
C SER A 122 8.70 11.04 -17.96
N LYS A 123 7.73 10.37 -17.32
CA LYS A 123 6.33 10.26 -17.78
C LYS A 123 5.34 10.93 -16.83
N ILE A 124 5.60 10.90 -15.52
CA ILE A 124 4.75 11.55 -14.51
C ILE A 124 5.63 12.22 -13.45
N GLN A 125 5.30 13.47 -13.14
CA GLN A 125 5.96 14.23 -12.09
C GLN A 125 5.19 14.02 -10.78
N VAL A 126 5.91 13.74 -9.70
CA VAL A 126 5.35 13.58 -8.36
C VAL A 126 6.22 14.36 -7.38
N ASN A 127 5.59 15.13 -6.50
CA ASN A 127 6.27 15.91 -5.49
C ASN A 127 5.74 15.58 -4.09
N PRO A 128 6.55 15.78 -3.02
CA PRO A 128 6.02 15.83 -1.67
C PRO A 128 4.82 16.78 -1.56
N GLY A 129 3.74 16.33 -0.92
CA GLY A 129 2.48 17.05 -0.79
C GLY A 129 1.45 16.74 -1.89
N ASP A 130 1.83 16.12 -3.01
CA ASP A 130 0.87 15.71 -4.03
C ASP A 130 -0.05 14.59 -3.53
N THR A 131 -1.29 14.55 -4.02
CA THR A 131 -2.15 13.36 -3.88
C THR A 131 -2.03 12.52 -5.14
N VAL A 132 -1.60 11.27 -5.00
CA VAL A 132 -1.41 10.36 -6.13
C VAL A 132 -2.28 9.13 -5.93
N ALA A 133 -3.04 8.79 -6.97
CA ALA A 133 -3.91 7.63 -7.04
C ALA A 133 -3.27 6.56 -7.92
N PHE A 134 -3.39 5.31 -7.47
CA PHE A 134 -2.85 4.14 -8.13
C PHE A 134 -3.96 3.09 -8.31
N ILE A 135 -3.93 2.44 -9.47
CA ILE A 135 -4.68 1.21 -9.74
C ILE A 135 -3.68 0.22 -10.28
N VAL A 136 -3.51 -0.92 -9.60
CA VAL A 136 -2.63 -2.02 -10.01
C VAL A 136 -3.51 -3.19 -10.42
N GLU A 137 -3.47 -3.54 -11.69
CA GLU A 137 -4.32 -4.57 -12.31
C GLU A 137 -3.47 -5.77 -12.73
N ALA A 138 -4.02 -6.97 -12.58
CA ALA A 138 -3.53 -8.15 -13.29
C ALA A 138 -4.56 -8.54 -14.35
N SER A 139 -4.13 -8.74 -15.59
CA SER A 139 -4.99 -9.33 -16.64
C SER A 139 -4.75 -10.84 -16.78
N SER A 140 -3.57 -11.31 -16.36
CA SER A 140 -3.21 -12.72 -16.33
C SER A 140 -2.16 -12.97 -15.24
N ARG A 141 -1.64 -14.20 -15.17
CA ARG A 141 -0.51 -14.54 -14.31
C ARG A 141 0.81 -13.86 -14.71
N THR A 142 0.89 -13.29 -15.91
CA THR A 142 2.12 -12.77 -16.52
C THR A 142 1.99 -11.34 -17.02
N ASN A 143 0.79 -10.75 -16.99
CA ASN A 143 0.50 -9.43 -17.55
C ASN A 143 -0.27 -8.58 -16.55
N GLY A 144 0.14 -7.33 -16.39
CA GLY A 144 -0.50 -6.33 -15.55
C GLY A 144 -0.54 -4.96 -16.20
N LEU A 145 -1.34 -4.09 -15.61
CA LEU A 145 -1.46 -2.69 -15.99
C LEU A 145 -1.46 -1.85 -14.72
N VAL A 146 -0.66 -0.79 -14.67
CA VAL A 146 -0.75 0.22 -13.61
C VAL A 146 -1.25 1.52 -14.21
N THR A 147 -2.30 2.06 -13.61
CA THR A 147 -2.70 3.45 -13.85
C THR A 147 -2.22 4.31 -12.68
N ILE A 148 -1.44 5.36 -12.98
CA ILE A 148 -0.95 6.33 -11.99
C ILE A 148 -1.54 7.69 -12.34
N THR A 149 -2.24 8.31 -11.39
CA THR A 149 -2.81 9.66 -11.54
C THR A 149 -2.31 10.57 -10.42
N ASN A 150 -1.52 11.58 -10.76
CA ASN A 150 -1.23 12.67 -9.85
C ASN A 150 -2.41 13.64 -9.87
N LYS A 151 -3.27 13.56 -8.86
CA LYS A 151 -4.49 14.36 -8.75
C LYS A 151 -4.20 15.85 -8.55
N SER A 152 -3.04 16.19 -7.97
CA SER A 152 -2.63 17.58 -7.76
C SER A 152 -2.26 18.28 -9.06
N THR A 153 -1.70 17.55 -10.03
CA THR A 153 -1.29 18.11 -11.34
C THR A 153 -2.23 17.76 -12.48
N GLY A 154 -3.10 16.78 -12.30
CA GLY A 154 -3.97 16.23 -13.35
C GLY A 154 -3.26 15.32 -14.35
N GLN A 155 -2.00 14.94 -14.09
CA GLN A 155 -1.26 14.02 -14.95
C GLN A 155 -1.70 12.58 -14.69
N THR A 156 -1.95 11.82 -15.77
CA THR A 156 -2.24 10.39 -15.71
C THR A 156 -1.37 9.65 -16.71
N ILE A 157 -0.81 8.51 -16.28
CA ILE A 157 -0.12 7.57 -17.16
C ILE A 157 -0.67 6.16 -16.95
N GLN A 158 -0.51 5.32 -17.97
CA GLN A 158 -0.79 3.89 -17.91
C GLN A 158 0.47 3.14 -18.34
N GLU A 159 0.89 2.19 -17.51
CA GLU A 159 2.09 1.39 -17.72
C GLU A 159 1.69 -0.09 -17.74
N ALA A 160 1.75 -0.69 -18.93
CA ALA A 160 1.74 -2.14 -19.03
C ALA A 160 3.07 -2.69 -18.54
N PHE A 161 3.02 -3.76 -17.76
CA PHE A 161 4.20 -4.41 -17.21
C PHE A 161 3.93 -5.90 -17.07
N GLU A 162 4.96 -6.70 -17.32
CA GLU A 162 4.84 -8.14 -17.55
C GLU A 162 5.89 -8.90 -16.72
N SER A 163 5.63 -10.19 -16.51
CA SER A 163 6.58 -11.11 -15.88
C SER A 163 7.95 -11.02 -16.55
N PRO A 164 9.05 -10.91 -15.77
CA PRO A 164 10.41 -10.94 -16.32
C PRO A 164 10.78 -12.26 -16.95
N ASP A 165 10.14 -13.36 -16.53
CA ASP A 165 10.32 -14.68 -17.12
C ASP A 165 9.03 -15.49 -16.98
N PRO A 166 8.14 -15.47 -17.98
CA PRO A 166 6.91 -16.25 -17.97
C PRO A 166 7.11 -17.76 -17.83
N SER A 167 8.31 -18.27 -18.12
CA SER A 167 8.64 -19.69 -17.98
C SER A 167 9.05 -20.10 -16.56
N ASP A 168 9.43 -19.12 -15.72
CA ASP A 168 9.77 -19.33 -14.31
C ASP A 168 8.54 -19.07 -13.41
N PRO A 169 8.02 -20.10 -12.71
CA PRO A 169 6.91 -19.93 -11.78
C PRO A 169 7.17 -18.90 -10.66
N ALA A 170 8.43 -18.69 -10.25
CA ALA A 170 8.78 -17.70 -9.24
C ALA A 170 8.64 -16.26 -9.75
N SER A 171 8.63 -16.08 -11.08
CA SER A 171 8.46 -14.79 -11.75
C SER A 171 7.00 -14.50 -12.13
N ASN A 172 6.06 -15.41 -11.86
CA ASN A 172 4.65 -15.25 -12.23
C ASN A 172 3.76 -15.07 -10.99
N LEU A 173 2.60 -14.43 -11.17
CA LEU A 173 1.57 -14.44 -10.13
C LEU A 173 1.09 -15.87 -9.90
N CYS A 174 0.96 -16.22 -8.63
CA CYS A 174 0.35 -17.47 -8.20
C CYS A 174 -1.17 -17.38 -8.28
N THR A 175 -1.80 -18.54 -8.32
CA THR A 175 -3.25 -18.68 -8.32
C THR A 175 -3.74 -18.94 -6.90
N GLY A 176 -5.06 -18.84 -6.69
CA GLY A 176 -5.65 -18.99 -5.36
C GLY A 176 -5.67 -17.70 -4.57
N ASP A 177 -5.91 -17.82 -3.26
CA ASP A 177 -6.12 -16.68 -2.37
C ASP A 177 -4.94 -15.70 -2.43
N SER A 178 -5.29 -14.43 -2.49
CA SER A 178 -4.34 -13.33 -2.58
C SER A 178 -4.38 -12.44 -1.36
N ILE A 179 -3.28 -11.76 -1.11
CA ILE A 179 -3.17 -10.73 -0.09
C ILE A 179 -2.93 -9.40 -0.81
N ALA A 180 -3.80 -8.44 -0.55
CA ALA A 180 -3.61 -7.06 -0.94
C ALA A 180 -2.87 -6.32 0.18
N TYR A 181 -1.97 -5.41 -0.20
CA TYR A 181 -1.14 -4.62 0.70
C TYR A 181 -1.25 -3.13 0.35
N GLY A 182 -1.29 -2.31 1.38
CA GLY A 182 -1.07 -0.87 1.31
C GLY A 182 -0.14 -0.49 2.46
N VAL A 183 1.11 -0.15 2.15
CA VAL A 183 2.16 -0.04 3.17
C VAL A 183 3.16 1.09 2.87
N ILE A 184 3.91 1.46 3.90
CA ILE A 184 5.22 2.09 3.74
C ILE A 184 6.32 1.09 4.07
N GLU A 185 7.44 1.17 3.37
CA GLU A 185 8.62 0.37 3.63
C GLU A 185 9.92 1.16 3.45
N THR A 186 11.00 0.61 3.98
CA THR A 186 12.35 1.12 3.76
C THR A 186 12.84 0.65 2.39
N THR A 187 13.34 1.53 1.52
CA THR A 187 13.95 1.11 0.24
C THR A 187 15.47 1.02 0.38
N GLY A 188 16.10 -0.10 -0.01
CA GLY A 188 17.56 -0.21 -0.08
C GLY A 188 18.05 -1.66 -0.18
N ALA A 189 19.16 -1.89 -0.89
CA ALA A 189 19.76 -3.20 -1.14
C ALA A 189 20.42 -3.86 0.09
N ALA A 190 20.37 -3.23 1.26
CA ALA A 190 20.75 -3.83 2.54
C ALA A 190 19.46 -4.12 3.30
N GLY A 191 19.32 -5.32 3.87
CA GLY A 191 18.13 -5.72 4.61
C GLY A 191 17.73 -4.67 5.66
N ALA A 192 16.42 -4.58 5.93
CA ALA A 192 15.79 -3.58 6.79
C ALA A 192 16.67 -3.17 7.99
N ASP A 193 17.42 -2.08 7.83
CA ASP A 193 18.12 -1.41 8.91
C ASP A 193 17.33 -0.16 9.26
N PRO A 194 16.56 -0.19 10.36
CA PRO A 194 15.66 0.90 10.71
C PRO A 194 16.39 2.13 11.24
N SER A 195 17.73 2.11 11.40
CA SER A 195 18.52 3.34 11.60
C SER A 195 18.44 4.30 10.40
N PHE A 196 18.01 3.81 9.23
CA PHE A 196 17.75 4.61 8.03
C PHE A 196 16.27 4.91 7.81
N PHE A 197 15.36 4.54 8.72
CA PHE A 197 13.96 4.91 8.55
C PHE A 197 13.77 6.40 8.84
N PRO A 198 13.32 7.21 7.87
CA PRO A 198 13.11 8.63 8.10
C PRO A 198 11.92 8.87 9.02
N ALA A 199 11.91 10.03 9.68
CA ALA A 199 10.67 10.62 10.14
C ALA A 199 9.86 11.10 8.92
N PHE A 200 8.54 11.15 9.00
CA PHE A 200 7.73 11.58 7.85
C PHE A 200 6.44 12.27 8.29
N SER A 201 5.91 13.13 7.43
CA SER A 201 4.55 13.63 7.60
C SER A 201 3.56 12.49 7.39
N ASP A 202 2.52 12.43 8.21
CA ASP A 202 1.46 11.41 8.13
C ASP A 202 0.98 11.15 6.70
N ILE A 203 0.78 9.87 6.40
CA ILE A 203 0.28 9.39 5.11
C ILE A 203 -1.10 8.77 5.32
N THR A 204 -2.08 9.24 4.55
CA THR A 204 -3.44 8.69 4.56
C THR A 204 -3.68 7.96 3.26
N PHE A 205 -3.79 6.64 3.32
CA PHE A 205 -4.31 5.85 2.20
C PHE A 205 -5.84 5.91 2.25
N SER A 206 -6.45 6.42 1.19
CA SER A 206 -7.89 6.47 0.97
C SER A 206 -8.26 5.56 -0.20
N ASP A 207 -9.53 5.15 -0.23
CA ASP A 207 -10.08 4.26 -1.27
C ASP A 207 -9.24 2.98 -1.47
N PHE A 208 -8.67 2.46 -0.37
CA PHE A 208 -7.90 1.22 -0.38
C PHE A 208 -8.83 0.01 -0.49
N GLU A 209 -8.94 -0.52 -1.69
CA GLU A 209 -9.87 -1.60 -2.07
C GLU A 209 -9.21 -2.54 -3.08
N ALA A 210 -9.58 -3.82 -3.01
CA ALA A 210 -9.26 -4.81 -4.02
C ALA A 210 -10.56 -5.35 -4.64
N VAL A 211 -10.54 -5.64 -5.94
CA VAL A 211 -11.66 -6.27 -6.64
C VAL A 211 -11.26 -7.68 -7.03
N ALA A 212 -12.11 -8.65 -6.70
CA ALA A 212 -11.89 -10.04 -7.10
C ALA A 212 -12.20 -10.25 -8.59
N ARG A 213 -11.37 -11.04 -9.27
CA ARG A 213 -11.46 -11.28 -10.71
C ARG A 213 -12.77 -11.92 -11.13
N THR A 214 -13.18 -12.96 -10.42
CA THR A 214 -14.22 -13.88 -10.90
C THR A 214 -15.62 -13.32 -10.76
N ASP A 215 -15.92 -12.69 -9.63
CA ASP A 215 -17.26 -12.20 -9.28
C ASP A 215 -17.33 -10.67 -9.16
N GLN A 216 -16.20 -9.98 -9.34
CA GLN A 216 -16.09 -8.52 -9.25
C GLN A 216 -16.50 -8.00 -7.87
N GLN A 217 -16.42 -8.84 -6.83
CA GLN A 217 -16.68 -8.43 -5.46
C GLN A 217 -15.54 -7.55 -4.95
N ALA A 218 -15.90 -6.46 -4.28
CA ALA A 218 -14.97 -5.59 -3.58
C ALA A 218 -14.59 -6.15 -2.20
N TYR A 219 -13.31 -6.02 -1.87
CA TYR A 219 -12.69 -6.39 -0.60
C TYR A 219 -11.92 -5.21 -0.05
N ASN A 220 -12.00 -5.02 1.26
CA ASN A 220 -11.37 -3.92 1.97
C ASN A 220 -11.03 -4.37 3.40
N MET A 221 -10.75 -3.41 4.29
CA MET A 221 -10.33 -3.70 5.66
C MET A 221 -11.42 -4.28 6.57
N ASP A 222 -12.68 -4.43 6.13
CA ASP A 222 -13.67 -5.27 6.83
C ASP A 222 -13.65 -6.73 6.40
N SER A 223 -12.81 -7.08 5.43
CA SER A 223 -12.69 -8.44 4.91
C SER A 223 -11.91 -9.33 5.88
N ALA A 224 -12.14 -10.64 5.78
CA ALA A 224 -11.43 -11.62 6.59
C ALA A 224 -9.91 -11.54 6.36
N GLY A 225 -9.14 -11.78 7.42
CA GLY A 225 -7.68 -11.74 7.36
C GLY A 225 -7.08 -10.35 7.26
N ALA A 226 -7.86 -9.28 7.52
CA ALA A 226 -7.34 -7.93 7.58
C ALA A 226 -6.44 -7.71 8.79
N VAL A 227 -5.23 -7.20 8.57
CA VAL A 227 -4.19 -6.98 9.59
C VAL A 227 -3.62 -5.57 9.45
N ILE A 228 -3.54 -4.85 10.57
CA ILE A 228 -2.77 -3.60 10.70
C ILE A 228 -1.35 -3.93 11.17
N TYR A 229 -0.34 -3.32 10.56
CA TYR A 229 1.07 -3.48 10.90
C TYR A 229 1.68 -2.18 11.42
N ASP A 230 2.33 -2.26 12.58
CA ASP A 230 3.21 -1.21 13.09
C ASP A 230 4.67 -1.55 12.74
N LEU A 231 5.45 -0.55 12.33
CA LEU A 231 6.88 -0.72 12.04
C LEU A 231 7.67 -0.64 13.35
N GLN A 232 8.26 -1.77 13.76
CA GLN A 232 9.00 -1.86 15.02
C GLN A 232 10.30 -2.67 14.88
N ASN A 233 11.37 -2.18 15.50
CA ASN A 233 12.60 -2.92 15.76
C ASN A 233 13.21 -2.44 17.08
N GLY A 234 12.74 -3.01 18.19
CA GLY A 234 12.99 -2.48 19.54
C GLY A 234 12.19 -1.20 19.81
N ASP A 235 12.43 -0.17 19.00
CA ASP A 235 11.65 1.07 18.97
C ASP A 235 10.46 0.96 17.99
N THR A 236 9.43 1.77 18.21
CA THR A 236 8.35 2.01 17.23
C THR A 236 8.73 3.17 16.31
N TYR A 237 8.68 2.93 15.01
CA TYR A 237 9.03 3.91 13.97
C TYR A 237 7.80 4.49 13.27
N ALA A 238 6.79 3.65 13.06
CA ALA A 238 5.51 4.05 12.51
C ALA A 238 4.39 3.21 13.08
N THR A 239 3.23 3.83 13.28
CA THR A 239 2.00 3.13 13.69
C THR A 239 0.91 3.33 12.66
N SER A 240 0.13 2.29 12.43
CA SER A 240 -1.02 2.35 11.52
C SER A 240 -2.34 2.37 12.30
N GLU A 241 -3.30 3.12 11.76
CA GLU A 241 -4.64 3.25 12.31
C GLU A 241 -5.68 3.25 11.19
N ARG A 242 -6.68 2.38 11.31
CA ARG A 242 -7.83 2.37 10.42
C ARG A 242 -8.79 3.50 10.81
N THR A 243 -9.13 4.36 9.85
CA THR A 243 -10.04 5.50 10.06
C THR A 243 -11.41 5.28 9.41
N SER A 244 -11.52 4.39 8.41
CA SER A 244 -12.79 3.96 7.80
C SER A 244 -12.68 2.53 7.23
N THR A 245 -13.68 2.04 6.48
CA THR A 245 -13.63 0.72 5.82
C THR A 245 -12.57 0.62 4.71
N SER A 246 -12.23 1.74 4.09
CA SER A 246 -11.26 1.83 2.98
C SER A 246 -10.20 2.91 3.20
N GLN A 247 -10.08 3.45 4.42
CA GLN A 247 -9.09 4.47 4.77
C GLN A 247 -8.30 4.11 6.02
N PHE A 248 -6.97 4.26 5.93
CA PHE A 248 -6.07 4.14 7.07
C PHE A 248 -4.98 5.21 7.02
N LEU A 249 -4.50 5.57 8.20
CA LEU A 249 -3.44 6.52 8.46
C LEU A 249 -2.19 5.76 8.91
N ILE A 250 -1.03 6.15 8.40
CA ILE A 250 0.25 5.75 8.99
C ILE A 250 0.91 7.00 9.56
N HIS A 251 1.17 6.96 10.87
CA HIS A 251 1.78 8.03 11.65
C HIS A 251 3.25 7.72 11.92
N SER A 252 4.12 8.72 11.76
CA SER A 252 5.53 8.61 12.13
C SER A 252 5.70 8.76 13.65
N SER A 253 6.31 7.78 14.30
CA SER A 253 6.46 7.78 15.77
C SER A 253 7.72 8.49 16.25
N LYS A 254 8.71 8.71 15.37
CA LYS A 254 9.95 9.44 15.68
C LYS A 254 9.81 10.87 15.13
N THR A 255 9.29 11.78 15.97
CA THR A 255 9.19 13.25 15.80
C THR A 255 8.58 13.79 14.50
N ALA A 256 7.59 14.68 14.63
CA ALA A 256 6.96 15.33 13.49
C ALA A 256 7.96 16.16 12.68
N CYS A 257 7.90 16.03 11.36
CA CYS A 257 8.39 17.07 10.46
C CYS A 257 7.94 18.44 10.98
N ALA A 258 8.88 19.35 11.28
CA ALA A 258 8.51 20.69 11.72
C ALA A 258 7.55 21.30 10.67
N ALA A 259 6.39 21.74 11.13
CA ALA A 259 5.36 22.39 10.31
C ALA A 259 5.86 23.71 9.72
#